data_AF-A0A3B8KQW7-F1
#
_entry.id   AF-A0A3B8KQW7-F1
#
_cell.length_a   1.000
_cell.length_b   1.000
_cell.length_c   1.000
_cell.angle_alpha   90.00
_cell.angle_beta   90.00
_cell.angle_gamma   90.00
#
_symmetry.space_group_name_H-M   'P 1'
#
loop_
_entity.id
_entity.type
_entity.pdbx_description
1 polymer ?
#
loop_
_entity_poly.entity_id
_entity_poly.type
_entity_poly.pdbx_seq_one_letter_code
_entity_poly.pdbx_strand_id
1 'polypeptide(L)'
;MKNTEQERVLVAGREYFIDLWALCGFEPFLCEKPEDLYEAMRAGFDEDVALVLIEEQWYEGLPELLKRRIDVSAKPSWIVFPSLKPFRE
;
A
#
# COMPACT_ATOMS: atom_id res chain seq x y z
N MET A 1 -14.17 -17.08 22.83
CA MET A 1 -13.02 -16.91 21.91
C MET A 1 -13.30 -15.66 21.12
N LYS A 2 -12.53 -14.58 21.31
CA LYS A 2 -12.65 -13.40 20.44
C LYS A 2 -12.18 -13.85 19.06
N ASN A 3 -12.99 -13.65 18.02
CA ASN A 3 -12.50 -13.74 16.65
C ASN A 3 -11.27 -12.83 16.58
N THR A 4 -10.09 -13.40 16.36
CA THR A 4 -8.96 -12.63 15.85
C THR A 4 -9.38 -12.20 14.45
N GLU A 5 -10.00 -11.03 14.33
CA GLU A 5 -10.07 -10.33 13.05
C GLU A 5 -8.62 -10.25 12.56
N GLN A 6 -8.31 -10.95 11.46
CA GLN A 6 -7.02 -10.85 10.82
C GLN A 6 -6.88 -9.40 10.35
N GLU A 7 -6.03 -8.62 11.01
CA GLU A 7 -5.77 -7.25 10.61
C GLU A 7 -5.26 -7.26 9.16
N ARG A 8 -5.89 -6.49 8.29
CA ARG A 8 -5.61 -6.52 6.85
C ARG A 8 -4.25 -5.91 6.58
N VAL A 9 -3.49 -6.53 5.68
CA VAL A 9 -2.22 -6.03 5.16
C VAL A 9 -2.39 -5.82 3.67
N LEU A 10 -2.11 -4.61 3.20
CA LEU A 10 -2.31 -4.25 1.80
C LEU A 10 -0.99 -3.99 1.11
N VAL A 11 -1.00 -4.17 -0.20
CA VAL A 11 0.13 -3.84 -1.07
C VAL A 11 -0.32 -2.98 -2.24
N ALA A 12 0.35 -1.85 -2.44
CA ALA A 12 0.12 -0.91 -3.54
C ALA A 12 1.40 -0.74 -4.37
N GLY A 13 1.28 -0.67 -5.68
CA GLY A 13 2.41 -0.56 -6.60
C GLY A 13 2.04 -0.99 -8.01
N ARG A 14 3.04 -1.33 -8.82
CA ARG A 14 2.82 -1.94 -10.14
C ARG A 14 2.38 -3.39 -10.03
N GLU A 15 1.73 -3.90 -11.07
CA GLU A 15 1.16 -5.27 -11.14
C GLU A 15 2.14 -6.34 -10.64
N TYR A 16 3.34 -6.41 -11.20
CA TYR A 16 4.33 -7.42 -10.80
C TYR A 16 4.77 -7.32 -9.33
N PHE A 17 4.82 -6.10 -8.76
CA PHE A 17 5.14 -5.89 -7.35
C PHE A 17 3.99 -6.38 -6.46
N ILE A 18 2.75 -6.03 -6.82
CA ILE A 18 1.54 -6.43 -6.11
C ILE A 18 1.40 -7.97 -6.13
N ASP A 19 1.56 -8.59 -7.30
CA ASP A 19 1.41 -10.03 -7.46
C ASP A 19 2.38 -10.82 -6.58
N LEU A 20 3.63 -10.36 -6.47
CA LEU A 20 4.64 -10.99 -5.62
C LEU A 20 4.19 -11.03 -4.15
N TRP A 21 3.69 -9.90 -3.64
CA TRP A 21 3.26 -9.82 -2.24
C TRP A 21 1.90 -10.50 -2.00
N ALA A 22 1.04 -10.57 -3.01
CA ALA A 22 -0.19 -11.34 -2.94
C ALA A 22 0.07 -12.83 -2.68
N LEU A 23 1.17 -13.39 -3.20
CA LEU A 23 1.60 -14.76 -2.90
C LEU A 23 1.92 -14.98 -1.41
N CYS A 24 2.27 -13.90 -0.69
CA CYS A 24 2.52 -13.92 0.76
C CYS A 24 1.25 -13.72 1.59
N GLY A 25 0.07 -13.63 0.96
CA GLY A 25 -1.22 -13.41 1.61
C GLY A 25 -1.53 -11.94 1.88
N PHE A 26 -0.81 -11.00 1.26
CA PHE A 26 -1.13 -9.57 1.37
C PHE A 26 -2.23 -9.24 0.38
N GLU A 27 -3.15 -8.36 0.77
CA GLU A 27 -4.28 -8.00 -0.06
C GLU A 27 -3.85 -6.99 -1.14
N PRO A 28 -3.99 -7.31 -2.43
CA PRO A 28 -3.59 -6.42 -3.50
C PRO A 28 -4.52 -5.19 -3.56
N PHE A 29 -3.93 -4.00 -3.49
CA PHE A 29 -4.62 -2.75 -3.72
C PHE A 29 -4.20 -2.19 -5.09
N LEU A 30 -4.99 -2.50 -6.11
CA LEU A 30 -4.75 -2.04 -7.47
C LEU A 30 -5.03 -0.54 -7.56
N CYS A 31 -3.96 0.23 -7.64
CA CYS A 31 -3.99 1.69 -7.68
C CYS A 31 -3.35 2.11 -9.01
N GLU A 32 -4.17 2.27 -10.05
CA GLU A 32 -3.68 2.64 -11.39
C GLU A 32 -3.22 4.10 -11.41
N LYS A 33 -3.82 4.94 -10.57
CA LYS A 33 -3.50 6.36 -10.45
C LYS A 33 -3.38 6.81 -9.00
N PRO A 34 -2.57 7.85 -8.71
CA PRO A 34 -2.46 8.43 -7.37
C PRO A 34 -3.79 8.82 -6.73
N GLU A 35 -4.78 9.22 -7.51
CA GLU A 35 -6.12 9.60 -7.04
C GLU A 35 -6.89 8.43 -6.41
N ASP A 36 -6.65 7.19 -6.87
CA ASP A 36 -7.35 6.01 -6.35
C ASP A 36 -6.97 5.77 -4.88
N LEU A 37 -5.72 6.04 -4.50
CA LEU A 37 -5.25 5.97 -3.12
C LEU A 37 -5.89 7.06 -2.26
N TYR A 38 -6.02 8.27 -2.80
CA TYR A 38 -6.69 9.37 -2.09
C TYR A 38 -8.14 9.04 -1.77
N GLU A 39 -8.89 8.55 -2.77
CA GLU A 39 -10.29 8.17 -2.61
C GLU A 39 -10.45 7.01 -1.61
N ALA A 40 -9.59 5.98 -1.68
CA ALA A 40 -9.58 4.91 -0.68
C ALA A 40 -9.33 5.42 0.74
N MET A 41 -8.32 6.29 0.92
CA MET A 41 -8.05 6.92 2.21
C MET A 41 -9.18 7.86 2.67
N ARG A 42 -9.99 8.43 1.79
CA ARG A 42 -11.18 9.20 2.18
C ARG A 42 -12.35 8.29 2.57
N ALA A 43 -12.42 7.09 2.00
CA ALA A 43 -13.46 6.11 2.26
C ALA A 43 -13.30 5.35 3.59
N GLY A 44 -12.27 5.65 4.40
CA GLY A 44 -12.04 5.00 5.69
C GLY A 44 -11.33 3.65 5.58
N PHE A 45 -10.63 3.41 4.47
CA PHE A 45 -9.83 2.21 4.24
C PHE A 45 -8.73 1.97 5.29
N ASP A 46 -8.38 2.99 6.07
CA ASP A 46 -7.40 2.95 7.14
C ASP A 46 -7.92 2.32 8.45
N GLU A 47 -9.23 2.14 8.62
CA GLU A 47 -9.81 1.73 9.90
C GLU A 47 -9.52 0.27 10.27
N ASP A 48 -9.57 -0.65 9.29
CA ASP A 48 -9.39 -2.10 9.45
C ASP A 48 -8.06 -2.64 8.90
N VAL A 49 -7.17 -1.73 8.49
CA VAL A 49 -5.85 -2.04 7.96
C VAL A 49 -4.78 -1.82 9.02
N ALA A 50 -3.92 -2.82 9.22
CA ALA A 50 -2.74 -2.68 10.08
C ALA A 50 -1.55 -2.09 9.32
N LEU A 51 -1.35 -2.51 8.08
CA LEU A 51 -0.14 -2.24 7.31
C LEU A 51 -0.45 -2.01 5.83
N VAL A 52 0.20 -1.00 5.25
CA VAL A 52 0.25 -0.78 3.80
C VAL A 52 1.71 -0.84 3.34
N LEU A 53 2.04 -1.79 2.49
CA LEU A 53 3.27 -1.78 1.69
C LEU A 53 3.03 -0.96 0.42
N ILE A 54 3.93 -0.04 0.11
CA ILE A 54 3.87 0.75 -1.11
C ILE A 54 5.19 0.67 -1.88
N GLU A 55 5.13 0.41 -3.18
CA GLU A 55 6.30 0.39 -4.04
C GLU A 55 6.93 1.79 -4.15
N GLU A 56 8.24 1.90 -3.95
CA GLU A 56 9.00 3.16 -3.95
C GLU A 56 8.76 4.04 -5.19
N GLN A 57 8.93 3.51 -6.40
CA GLN A 57 8.70 4.26 -7.65
C GLN A 57 7.25 4.74 -7.79
N TRP A 58 6.31 3.96 -7.25
CA TRP A 58 4.91 4.36 -7.23
C TRP A 58 4.71 5.48 -6.20
N TYR A 59 5.26 5.32 -4.99
CA TYR A 59 5.23 6.33 -3.93
C TYR A 59 5.82 7.67 -4.40
N GLU A 60 6.96 7.64 -5.10
CA GLU A 60 7.60 8.84 -5.65
C GLU A 60 6.69 9.62 -6.61
N GLY A 61 5.83 8.93 -7.35
CA GLY A 61 4.84 9.51 -8.25
C GLY A 61 3.61 10.11 -7.57
N LEU A 62 3.44 9.93 -6.26
CA LEU A 62 2.34 10.53 -5.52
C LEU A 62 2.44 12.06 -5.43
N PRO A 63 1.29 12.77 -5.48
CA PRO A 63 1.20 14.15 -5.02
C PRO A 63 1.80 14.33 -3.62
N GLU A 64 2.54 15.42 -3.41
CA GLU A 64 3.18 15.73 -2.13
C GLU A 64 2.20 15.82 -0.96
N LEU A 65 0.94 16.22 -1.23
CA LEU A 65 -0.12 16.23 -0.22
C LEU A 65 -0.42 14.81 0.31
N LEU A 66 -0.40 13.80 -0.56
CA LEU A 66 -0.62 12.41 -0.17
C LEU A 66 0.56 11.85 0.60
N LYS A 67 1.79 12.10 0.13
CA LYS A 67 3.02 11.70 0.83
C LYS A 67 3.04 12.23 2.26
N ARG A 68 2.76 13.52 2.45
CA ARG A 68 2.66 14.12 3.78
C ARG A 68 1.58 13.48 4.65
N ARG A 69 0.44 13.10 4.08
CA ARG A 69 -0.64 12.42 4.81
C ARG A 69 -0.20 11.03 5.26
N ILE A 70 0.52 10.30 4.41
CA ILE A 70 1.12 9.01 4.71
C ILE A 70 2.16 9.15 5.84
N ASP A 71 3.07 10.11 5.75
CA ASP A 71 4.15 10.32 6.73
C ASP A 71 3.66 10.64 8.15
N VAL A 72 2.52 11.33 8.27
CA VAL A 72 1.92 11.70 9.57
C VAL A 72 0.86 10.69 10.05
N SER A 73 0.54 9.68 9.24
CA SER A 73 -0.45 8.66 9.57
C SER A 73 0.08 7.72 10.65
N ALA A 74 -0.63 7.63 11.78
CA ALA A 74 -0.29 6.67 12.84
C ALA A 74 -0.85 5.25 12.57
N LYS A 75 -2.00 5.15 11.88
CA LYS A 75 -2.62 3.90 11.45
C LYS A 75 -3.30 4.11 10.08
N PRO A 76 -3.11 3.21 9.10
CA PRO A 76 -2.21 2.05 9.14
C PRO A 76 -0.74 2.46 9.19
N SER A 77 0.14 1.51 9.52
CA SER A 77 1.58 1.69 9.31
C SER A 77 1.87 1.67 7.81
N TRP A 78 2.72 2.58 7.34
CA TRP A 78 3.10 2.67 5.93
C TRP A 78 4.56 2.25 5.77
N ILE A 79 4.82 1.31 4.86
CA ILE A 79 6.18 0.86 4.52
C ILE A 79 6.40 1.13 3.05
N VAL A 80 7.26 2.11 2.75
CA VAL A 80 7.79 2.30 1.39
C VAL A 80 8.84 1.23 1.15
N PHE A 81 8.58 0.33 0.21
CA PHE A 81 9.45 -0.80 -0.11
C PHE A 81 10.17 -0.57 -1.44
N PRO A 82 11.47 -0.92 -1.55
CA PRO A 82 12.22 -0.74 -2.79
C PRO A 82 11.52 -1.38 -4.00
N SER A 83 11.52 -0.66 -5.11
CA SER A 83 10.95 -1.19 -6.36
C SER A 83 11.73 -2.38 -6.88
N LEU A 84 11.02 -3.34 -7.47
CA LEU A 84 11.65 -4.49 -8.11
C LEU A 84 12.49 -3.99 -9.30
N LYS A 85 13.79 -4.30 -9.26
CA LYS A 85 14.69 -4.01 -10.38
C LYS A 85 14.53 -5.13 -11.40
N PRO A 86 14.42 -4.80 -12.70
CA PRO A 86 14.52 -5.82 -13.73
C PRO A 86 15.87 -6.53 -13.60
N PHE A 87 15.85 -7.86 -13.67
CA PHE A 87 17.08 -8.64 -13.76
C PHE A 87 17.79 -8.24 -15.06
N ARG A 88 18.99 -7.65 -14.95
CA ARG A 88 19.84 -7.36 -16.12
C ARG A 88 20.91 -8.44 -16.18
N GLU A 89 20.88 -9.23 -17.24
CA GLU A 89 21.99 -10.08 -17.69
C GLU A 89 23.10 -9.23 -18.34
#